data_AF-A0AAJ6ND69-F1
#
_entry.id   AF-A0AAJ6ND69-F1
#
_cell.length_a   1.000
_cell.length_b   1.000
_cell.length_c   1.000
_cell.angle_alpha   90.00
_cell.angle_beta   90.00
_cell.angle_gamma   90.00
#
_symmetry.space_group_name_H-M   'P 1'
#
loop_
_entity.id
_entity.type
_entity.pdbx_description
1 polymer ?
#
loop_
_entity_poly.entity_id
_entity_poly.type
_entity_poly.pdbx_seq_one_letter_code
_entity_poly.pdbx_strand_id
1 'polypeptide(L)'
;MMNGNNKKPLIARNTGKQKKDKYYQITVIAGSEAEPYKKGSPEYELILDMIKPENRAEFTPVFLGKKELPHLPNVKITEGENNVICVYQMGELLEEQKTAICVAVAKYTQAESLLFYDKGLTESNESNYVKRIRNGEASPEVLKMVESKAKPTIPQRKRYLMDDSGLYLAETKTDKNGNEYEATPIFLCNEAYTKGIGIDEDNEHSTIIEWVSVGDNKRYIEPISNKDFGKAECWDFLRSKGLIIPFEGKANRELATYWQIEAIKNARWNVTNKTGWQHGVFFLPNGDRLADTGKNVL
;
A
#
# COMPACT_ATOMS: atom_id res chain seq x y z
N MET A 1 -10.50 8.72 39.76
CA MET A 1 -9.13 8.25 39.42
C MET A 1 -9.25 6.99 38.58
N MET A 2 -8.70 6.99 37.36
CA MET A 2 -8.00 5.88 36.71
C MET A 2 -7.57 6.35 35.30
N ASN A 3 -6.30 6.75 35.21
CA ASN A 3 -5.60 7.00 33.95
C ASN A 3 -5.45 5.69 33.20
N GLY A 4 -6.31 5.44 32.20
CA GLY A 4 -6.14 4.36 31.23
C GLY A 4 -5.22 4.83 30.11
N ASN A 5 -3.91 4.60 30.25
CA ASN A 5 -2.89 4.89 29.25
C ASN A 5 -3.25 4.27 27.88
N ASN A 6 -3.77 5.09 26.96
CA ASN A 6 -3.96 4.79 25.55
C ASN A 6 -2.59 4.61 24.87
N LYS A 7 -2.03 3.40 24.90
CA LYS A 7 -0.75 3.11 24.23
C LYS A 7 -1.00 2.83 22.75
N LYS A 8 -0.61 3.77 21.88
CA LYS A 8 -0.46 3.58 20.43
C LYS A 8 0.34 2.29 20.16
N PRO A 9 0.03 1.53 19.08
CA PRO A 9 0.80 0.34 18.74
C PRO A 9 2.26 0.70 18.51
N LEU A 10 3.17 -0.16 18.96
CA LEU A 10 4.59 -0.01 18.65
C LEU A 10 4.78 -0.22 17.15
N ILE A 11 5.47 0.69 16.47
CA ILE A 11 5.82 0.49 15.05
C ILE A 11 7.09 -0.35 15.03
N ALA A 12 7.05 -1.48 14.31
CA ALA A 12 8.21 -2.33 14.15
C ALA A 12 9.34 -1.57 13.44
N ARG A 13 10.59 -1.93 13.73
CA ARG A 13 11.73 -1.26 13.11
C ARG A 13 11.77 -1.56 11.61
N ASN A 14 12.18 -0.55 10.84
CA ASN A 14 12.25 -0.55 9.37
C ASN A 14 10.92 -0.70 8.63
N THR A 15 9.77 -0.64 9.32
CA THR A 15 8.46 -0.64 8.68
C THR A 15 8.32 0.44 7.59
N GLY A 16 8.79 1.67 7.84
CA GLY A 16 8.75 2.77 6.85
C GLY A 16 9.87 2.75 5.79
N LYS A 17 10.80 1.80 5.88
CA LYS A 17 11.95 1.67 4.95
C LYS A 17 11.77 0.55 3.92
N GLN A 18 10.67 -0.20 4.00
CA GLN A 18 10.37 -1.26 3.04
C GLN A 18 10.22 -0.64 1.64
N LYS A 19 11.13 -1.00 0.72
CA LYS A 19 10.98 -0.67 -0.70
C LYS A 19 9.82 -1.48 -1.25
N LYS A 20 8.96 -0.84 -2.05
CA LYS A 20 7.74 -1.44 -2.62
C LYS A 20 8.01 -2.29 -3.87
N ASP A 21 9.17 -2.94 -3.99
CA ASP A 21 9.55 -3.58 -5.24
C ASP A 21 9.61 -5.12 -5.19
N LYS A 22 9.10 -5.67 -6.30
CA LYS A 22 8.74 -7.07 -6.63
C LYS A 22 7.75 -7.75 -5.66
N TYR A 23 6.48 -7.72 -6.09
CA TYR A 23 5.34 -8.45 -5.52
C TYR A 23 5.02 -8.19 -4.05
N TYR A 24 4.67 -6.95 -3.65
CA TYR A 24 3.93 -6.65 -2.40
C TYR A 24 4.34 -7.48 -1.16
N GLN A 25 5.62 -7.83 -1.04
CA GLN A 25 6.13 -8.80 -0.09
C GLN A 25 6.98 -8.07 0.94
N ILE A 26 6.70 -8.28 2.21
CA ILE A 26 7.53 -7.78 3.31
C ILE A 26 8.28 -8.93 3.94
N THR A 27 9.59 -8.76 4.01
CA THR A 27 10.45 -9.63 4.81
C THR A 27 10.53 -9.11 6.24
N VAL A 28 10.16 -9.98 7.17
CA VAL A 28 10.30 -9.78 8.60
C VAL A 28 11.33 -10.77 9.13
N ILE A 29 12.27 -10.31 9.94
CA ILE A 29 13.15 -11.18 10.74
C ILE A 29 12.64 -11.13 12.18
N ALA A 30 12.27 -12.27 12.74
CA ALA A 30 11.64 -12.39 14.05
C ALA A 30 12.34 -13.40 14.94
N GLY A 31 12.47 -13.08 16.23
CA GLY A 31 13.00 -14.01 17.24
C GLY A 31 14.03 -13.37 18.16
N SER A 32 14.52 -14.15 19.11
CA SER A 32 15.42 -13.70 20.17
C SER A 32 16.75 -13.14 19.65
N GLU A 33 17.19 -13.54 18.46
CA GLU A 33 18.42 -13.11 17.80
C GLU A 33 18.19 -12.14 16.64
N ALA A 34 16.93 -11.77 16.36
CA ALA A 34 16.65 -10.58 15.54
C ALA A 34 17.22 -9.30 16.18
N GLU A 35 17.54 -9.33 17.48
CA GLU A 35 18.37 -8.32 18.17
C GLU A 35 19.29 -8.94 19.24
N PRO A 36 20.63 -8.72 19.20
CA PRO A 36 21.35 -7.84 18.28
C PRO A 36 21.46 -8.46 16.88
N TYR A 37 20.92 -7.75 15.89
CA TYR A 37 20.99 -8.14 14.49
C TYR A 37 22.46 -8.14 14.03
N LYS A 38 22.98 -9.31 13.72
CA LYS A 38 24.37 -9.49 13.25
C LYS A 38 24.37 -9.62 11.74
N LYS A 39 24.51 -8.49 11.04
CA LYS A 39 24.72 -8.49 9.59
C LYS A 39 25.95 -9.35 9.26
N GLY A 40 25.80 -10.30 8.34
CA GLY A 40 26.85 -11.26 7.97
C GLY A 40 26.96 -12.50 8.86
N SER A 41 26.02 -12.74 9.78
CA SER A 41 25.97 -14.05 10.47
C SER A 41 25.55 -15.16 9.50
N PRO A 42 25.95 -16.43 9.77
CA PRO A 42 25.53 -17.55 8.92
C PRO A 42 24.02 -17.65 8.73
N GLU A 43 23.24 -17.45 9.81
CA GLU A 43 21.78 -17.46 9.76
C GLU A 43 21.21 -16.33 8.87
N TYR A 44 21.80 -15.14 8.95
CA TYR A 44 21.38 -14.01 8.11
C TYR A 44 21.74 -14.24 6.63
N GLU A 45 22.93 -14.77 6.35
CA GLU A 45 23.33 -15.09 4.97
C GLU A 45 22.47 -16.21 4.36
N LEU A 46 22.07 -17.21 5.14
CA LEU A 46 21.12 -18.24 4.70
C LEU A 46 19.76 -17.62 4.30
N ILE A 47 19.25 -16.68 5.10
CA ILE A 47 18.01 -15.94 4.78
C ILE A 47 18.20 -15.13 3.48
N LEU A 48 19.35 -14.46 3.30
CA LEU A 48 19.64 -13.71 2.08
C LEU A 48 19.77 -14.60 0.84
N ASP A 49 20.34 -15.80 0.97
CA ASP A 49 20.48 -16.76 -0.12
C ASP A 49 19.13 -17.35 -0.55
N MET A 50 18.19 -17.47 0.39
CA MET A 50 16.80 -17.85 0.11
C MET A 50 16.02 -16.73 -0.59
N ILE A 51 16.08 -15.51 -0.05
CA ILE A 51 15.31 -14.37 -0.57
C ILE A 51 15.89 -13.87 -1.90
N LYS A 52 17.21 -13.93 -2.07
CA LYS A 52 17.96 -13.38 -3.21
C LYS A 52 17.54 -11.94 -3.53
N PRO A 53 17.65 -11.00 -2.55
CA PRO A 53 17.26 -9.62 -2.82
C PRO A 53 18.13 -9.01 -3.91
N GLU A 54 17.53 -8.19 -4.76
CA GLU A 54 18.22 -7.57 -5.91
C GLU A 54 19.47 -6.79 -5.50
N ASN A 55 19.39 -6.12 -4.35
CA ASN A 55 20.51 -5.40 -3.76
C ASN A 55 20.66 -5.77 -2.28
N ARG A 56 21.61 -6.68 -1.98
CA ARG A 56 21.93 -7.10 -0.60
C ARG A 56 22.36 -5.94 0.29
N ALA A 57 22.99 -4.90 -0.27
CA ALA A 57 23.48 -3.76 0.51
C ALA A 57 22.33 -2.87 1.02
N GLU A 58 21.27 -2.74 0.22
CA GLU A 58 20.09 -1.91 0.51
C GLU A 58 18.91 -2.67 1.13
N PHE A 59 19.01 -4.00 1.18
CA PHE A 59 18.00 -4.85 1.80
C PHE A 59 17.83 -4.50 3.29
N THR A 60 16.62 -4.09 3.66
CA THR A 60 16.29 -3.63 5.01
C THR A 60 15.05 -4.36 5.52
N PRO A 61 15.18 -5.54 6.14
CA PRO A 61 14.03 -6.28 6.66
C PRO A 61 13.40 -5.57 7.86
N VAL A 62 12.12 -5.85 8.09
CA VAL A 62 11.42 -5.47 9.33
C VAL A 62 11.91 -6.35 10.47
N PHE A 63 12.17 -5.79 11.64
CA PHE A 63 12.64 -6.56 12.80
C PHE A 63 11.56 -6.71 13.87
N LEU A 64 11.35 -7.95 14.31
CA LEU A 64 10.61 -8.31 15.52
C LEU A 64 11.55 -9.01 16.51
N GLY A 65 12.36 -8.20 17.21
CA GLY A 65 13.35 -8.68 18.17
C GLY A 65 12.95 -8.39 19.62
N LYS A 66 13.93 -8.36 20.51
CA LYS A 66 13.72 -8.15 21.97
C LYS A 66 12.92 -6.90 22.32
N LYS A 67 12.94 -5.87 21.47
CA LYS A 67 12.16 -4.65 21.62
C LYS A 67 10.70 -4.82 21.25
N GLU A 68 10.39 -5.61 20.23
CA GLU A 68 9.04 -5.72 19.68
C GLU A 68 8.27 -6.93 20.24
N LEU A 69 8.95 -8.06 20.44
CA LEU A 69 8.33 -9.32 20.89
C LEU A 69 7.51 -9.18 22.19
N PRO A 70 7.96 -8.43 23.23
CA PRO A 70 7.17 -8.26 24.46
C PRO A 70 5.90 -7.42 24.28
N HIS A 71 5.77 -6.72 23.15
CA HIS A 71 4.63 -5.84 22.86
C HIS A 71 3.63 -6.46 21.88
N LEU A 72 3.90 -7.67 21.38
CA LEU A 72 2.93 -8.41 20.58
C LEU A 72 1.69 -8.75 21.42
N PRO A 73 0.48 -8.73 20.84
CA PRO A 73 0.19 -8.48 19.42
C PRO A 73 0.10 -6.99 19.04
N ASN A 74 0.35 -6.05 19.97
CA ASN A 74 0.21 -4.60 19.75
C ASN A 74 1.41 -3.97 19.01
N VAL A 75 1.85 -4.61 17.93
CA VAL A 75 2.97 -4.15 17.08
C VAL A 75 2.49 -4.06 15.64
N LYS A 76 2.79 -2.94 14.98
CA LYS A 76 2.50 -2.74 13.56
C LYS A 76 3.71 -3.11 12.72
N ILE A 77 3.57 -4.16 11.92
CA ILE A 77 4.65 -4.73 11.11
C ILE A 77 4.85 -3.95 9.80
N THR A 78 3.74 -3.54 9.15
CA THR A 78 3.78 -2.80 7.88
C THR A 78 2.86 -1.57 7.89
N GLU A 79 3.24 -0.55 7.13
CA GLU A 79 2.44 0.66 6.89
C GLU A 79 1.60 0.62 5.62
N GLY A 80 1.93 -0.21 4.63
CA GLY A 80 1.30 -0.23 3.30
C GLY A 80 0.43 -1.44 3.00
N GLU A 81 -0.25 -1.41 1.86
CA GLU A 81 -0.96 -2.53 1.24
C GLU A 81 0.09 -3.51 0.70
N ASN A 82 0.39 -4.54 1.50
CA ASN A 82 1.28 -5.63 1.12
C ASN A 82 0.46 -6.89 1.21
N ASN A 83 0.56 -7.74 0.19
CA ASN A 83 -0.25 -8.93 0.07
C ASN A 83 0.43 -10.13 0.73
N VAL A 84 1.76 -10.09 0.88
CA VAL A 84 2.55 -11.19 1.44
C VAL A 84 3.46 -10.70 2.54
N ILE A 85 3.45 -11.39 3.68
CA ILE A 85 4.40 -11.19 4.78
C ILE A 85 5.15 -12.50 4.99
N CYS A 86 6.48 -12.45 4.86
CA CYS A 86 7.36 -13.59 5.10
C CYS A 86 8.16 -13.34 6.37
N VAL A 87 7.94 -14.16 7.40
CA VAL A 87 8.60 -14.07 8.70
C VAL A 87 9.68 -15.12 8.80
N TYR A 88 10.94 -14.70 8.80
CA TYR A 88 12.09 -15.58 8.96
C TYR A 88 12.51 -15.60 10.43
N GLN A 89 12.54 -16.80 11.01
CA GLN A 89 12.96 -17.02 12.38
C GLN A 89 14.48 -16.85 12.51
N MET A 90 14.89 -16.01 13.46
CA MET A 90 16.30 -15.83 13.84
C MET A 90 16.43 -15.96 15.37
N GLY A 91 17.15 -16.99 15.82
CA GLY A 91 17.10 -17.43 17.21
C GLY A 91 15.77 -18.10 17.57
N GLU A 92 15.32 -17.92 18.81
CA GLU A 92 14.09 -18.54 19.31
C GLU A 92 12.87 -17.67 19.02
N LEU A 93 11.80 -18.29 18.53
CA LEU A 93 10.48 -17.69 18.33
C LEU A 93 9.43 -18.66 18.86
N LEU A 94 8.81 -18.31 19.99
CA LEU A 94 7.85 -19.17 20.69
C LEU A 94 6.52 -19.24 19.92
N GLU A 95 5.79 -20.35 20.07
CA GLU A 95 4.47 -20.52 19.42
C GLU A 95 3.45 -19.45 19.84
N GLU A 96 3.52 -19.00 21.11
CA GLU A 96 2.72 -17.87 21.59
C GLU A 96 3.08 -16.56 20.85
N GLN A 97 4.35 -16.35 20.54
CA GLN A 97 4.81 -15.19 19.77
C GLN A 97 4.39 -15.29 18.31
N LYS A 98 4.45 -16.47 17.70
CA LYS A 98 3.92 -16.71 16.34
C LYS A 98 2.42 -16.42 16.28
N THR A 99 1.66 -16.92 17.25
CA THR A 99 0.22 -16.64 17.39
C THR A 99 -0.02 -15.13 17.54
N ALA A 100 0.76 -14.45 18.38
CA ALA A 100 0.63 -13.01 18.56
C ALA A 100 1.03 -12.21 17.31
N ILE A 101 1.96 -12.70 16.48
CA ILE A 101 2.26 -12.16 15.15
C ILE A 101 1.05 -12.33 14.22
N CYS A 102 0.42 -13.52 14.17
CA CYS A 102 -0.80 -13.74 13.40
C CYS A 102 -1.92 -12.76 13.81
N VAL A 103 -2.09 -12.52 15.11
CA VAL A 103 -3.04 -11.52 15.64
C VAL A 103 -2.64 -10.10 15.23
N ALA A 104 -1.35 -9.75 15.30
CA ALA A 104 -0.85 -8.43 14.87
C ALA A 104 -1.09 -8.18 13.37
N VAL A 105 -0.85 -9.19 12.54
CA VAL A 105 -1.14 -9.18 11.09
C VAL A 105 -2.64 -9.04 10.85
N ALA A 106 -3.46 -9.84 11.53
CA ALA A 106 -4.92 -9.76 11.41
C ALA A 106 -5.46 -8.37 11.80
N LYS A 107 -4.90 -7.75 12.86
CA LYS A 107 -5.37 -6.48 13.43
C LYS A 107 -4.87 -5.24 12.68
N TYR A 108 -3.63 -5.25 12.21
CA TYR A 108 -2.96 -4.04 11.73
C TYR A 108 -2.57 -4.06 10.25
N THR A 109 -2.81 -5.16 9.54
CA THR A 109 -2.43 -5.31 8.13
C THR A 109 -3.55 -5.93 7.31
N GLN A 110 -3.49 -5.72 5.99
CA GLN A 110 -4.40 -6.31 5.00
C GLN A 110 -3.74 -7.46 4.23
N ALA A 111 -2.60 -7.97 4.70
CA ALA A 111 -1.88 -9.03 4.01
C ALA A 111 -2.76 -10.27 3.86
N GLU A 112 -2.79 -10.82 2.65
CA GLU A 112 -3.53 -12.03 2.30
C GLU A 112 -2.78 -13.29 2.71
N SER A 113 -1.44 -13.21 2.61
CA SER A 113 -0.53 -14.31 2.87
C SER A 113 0.42 -14.00 4.02
N LEU A 114 0.52 -14.93 4.97
CA LEU A 114 1.51 -14.91 6.04
C LEU A 114 2.26 -16.24 6.05
N LEU A 115 3.55 -16.18 5.74
CA LEU A 115 4.45 -17.34 5.69
C LEU A 115 5.48 -17.22 6.81
N PHE A 116 5.72 -18.30 7.52
CA PHE A 116 6.81 -18.43 8.49
C PHE A 116 7.88 -19.36 7.92
N TYR A 117 9.14 -18.98 8.11
CA TYR A 117 10.30 -19.81 7.81
C TYR A 117 11.04 -20.06 9.10
N ASP A 118 11.22 -21.33 9.47
CA ASP A 118 12.01 -21.71 10.65
C ASP A 118 13.53 -21.52 10.41
N LYS A 119 14.36 -21.91 11.38
CA LYS A 119 15.83 -21.83 11.26
C LYS A 119 16.39 -22.67 10.09
N GLY A 120 15.70 -23.74 9.73
CA GLY A 120 16.03 -24.59 8.58
C GLY A 120 15.43 -24.08 7.27
N LEU A 121 14.78 -22.92 7.28
CA LEU A 121 14.03 -22.33 6.16
C LEU A 121 12.87 -23.20 5.69
N THR A 122 12.31 -24.03 6.58
CA THR A 122 11.08 -24.78 6.31
C THR A 122 9.90 -23.82 6.39
N GLU A 123 9.08 -23.79 5.34
CA GLU A 123 7.90 -22.93 5.26
C GLU A 123 6.71 -23.51 6.03
N SER A 124 6.05 -22.67 6.83
CA SER A 124 4.69 -22.87 7.34
C SER A 124 3.79 -21.73 6.87
N ASN A 125 2.60 -22.07 6.35
CA ASN A 125 1.66 -21.11 5.80
C ASN A 125 0.49 -20.87 6.76
N GLU A 126 0.43 -19.68 7.35
CA GLU A 126 -0.58 -19.29 8.35
C GLU A 126 -1.68 -18.39 7.79
N SER A 127 -1.75 -18.25 6.46
CA SER A 127 -2.68 -17.33 5.78
C SER A 127 -4.14 -17.65 6.11
N ASN A 128 -4.50 -18.94 6.14
CA ASN A 128 -5.85 -19.37 6.51
C ASN A 128 -6.17 -19.10 7.98
N TYR A 129 -5.17 -19.23 8.86
CA TYR A 129 -5.35 -18.93 10.27
C TYR A 129 -5.59 -17.43 10.52
N VAL A 130 -4.85 -16.57 9.83
CA VAL A 130 -5.08 -15.11 9.84
C VAL A 130 -6.50 -14.77 9.36
N LYS A 131 -6.99 -15.42 8.28
CA LYS A 131 -8.37 -15.23 7.79
C LYS A 131 -9.40 -15.63 8.85
N ARG A 132 -9.22 -16.77 9.52
CA ARG A 132 -10.09 -17.21 10.62
C ARG A 132 -10.10 -16.23 11.80
N ILE A 133 -8.94 -15.67 12.16
CA ILE A 133 -8.87 -14.63 13.21
C ILE A 133 -9.69 -13.41 12.79
N ARG A 134 -9.56 -12.95 11.53
CA ARG A 134 -10.31 -11.80 11.00
C ARG A 134 -11.83 -12.05 10.98
N ASN A 135 -12.25 -13.28 10.71
CA ASN A 135 -13.65 -13.68 10.70
C ASN A 135 -14.24 -13.98 12.08
N GLY A 136 -13.43 -13.91 13.16
CA GLY A 136 -13.89 -14.25 14.51
C GLY A 136 -14.00 -15.76 14.78
N GLU A 137 -13.36 -16.60 13.97
CA GLU A 137 -13.42 -18.08 14.01
C GLU A 137 -12.19 -18.72 14.67
N ALA A 138 -11.40 -17.92 15.40
CA ALA A 138 -10.26 -18.38 16.19
C ALA A 138 -10.70 -18.82 17.60
N SER A 139 -9.77 -19.37 18.39
CA SER A 139 -10.09 -19.78 19.76
C SER A 139 -10.46 -18.57 20.63
N PRO A 140 -11.28 -18.74 21.69
CA PRO A 140 -11.66 -17.64 22.58
C PRO A 140 -10.46 -16.91 23.20
N GLU A 141 -9.34 -17.59 23.44
CA GLU A 141 -8.11 -16.97 23.94
C GLU A 141 -7.51 -16.00 22.91
N VAL A 142 -7.46 -16.41 21.65
CA VAL A 142 -6.93 -15.60 20.54
C VAL A 142 -7.86 -14.42 20.24
N LEU A 143 -9.17 -14.64 20.26
CA LEU A 143 -10.15 -13.56 20.13
C LEU A 143 -10.06 -12.57 21.29
N LYS A 144 -9.84 -13.03 22.53
CA LYS A 144 -9.53 -12.15 23.65
C LYS A 144 -8.23 -11.38 23.45
N MET A 145 -7.21 -11.94 22.78
CA MET A 145 -6.00 -11.18 22.44
C MET A 145 -6.30 -10.07 21.42
N VAL A 146 -7.22 -10.30 20.49
CA VAL A 146 -7.74 -9.26 19.56
C VAL A 146 -8.47 -8.16 20.34
N GLU A 147 -9.34 -8.55 21.28
CA GLU A 147 -10.19 -7.68 22.12
C GLU A 147 -9.45 -6.97 23.27
N SER A 148 -8.32 -7.52 23.73
CA SER A 148 -7.54 -6.98 24.84
C SER A 148 -7.19 -5.51 24.56
N LYS A 149 -7.56 -4.63 25.51
CA LYS A 149 -7.61 -3.17 25.39
C LYS A 149 -6.25 -2.51 25.10
N ALA A 150 -5.75 -2.65 23.89
CA ALA A 150 -5.55 -1.47 23.08
C ALA A 150 -6.82 -1.37 22.24
N LYS A 151 -7.63 -0.31 22.44
CA LYS A 151 -8.59 0.12 21.41
C LYS A 151 -7.83 -0.05 20.10
N PRO A 152 -8.29 -0.87 19.14
CA PRO A 152 -7.73 -0.74 17.82
C PRO A 152 -7.89 0.74 17.54
N THR A 153 -6.78 1.45 17.39
CA THR A 153 -6.82 2.51 16.41
C THR A 153 -6.95 1.67 15.16
N ILE A 154 -8.19 1.30 14.78
CA ILE A 154 -8.48 1.09 13.38
C ILE A 154 -7.90 2.37 12.81
N PRO A 155 -6.85 2.27 11.98
CA PRO A 155 -6.38 3.46 11.34
C PRO A 155 -7.64 4.09 10.75
N GLN A 156 -7.92 5.36 11.03
CA GLN A 156 -8.91 6.11 10.27
C GLN A 156 -8.39 6.23 8.82
N ARG A 157 -8.19 5.09 8.15
CA ARG A 157 -7.61 4.92 6.85
C ARG A 157 -8.79 4.86 5.93
N LYS A 158 -8.98 6.00 5.27
CA LYS A 158 -9.43 6.03 3.90
C LYS A 158 -8.68 4.95 3.13
N ARG A 159 -9.41 3.97 2.63
CA ARG A 159 -8.92 2.93 1.72
C ARG A 159 -9.51 3.23 0.35
N TYR A 160 -8.67 3.20 -0.67
CA TYR A 160 -9.11 3.33 -2.04
C TYR A 160 -9.23 1.93 -2.62
N LEU A 161 -10.45 1.52 -2.96
CA LEU A 161 -10.76 0.19 -3.48
C LEU A 161 -11.01 0.30 -4.98
N MET A 162 -10.33 -0.50 -5.78
CA MET A 162 -10.58 -0.60 -7.22
C MET A 162 -11.26 -1.94 -7.51
N ASP A 163 -12.36 -1.90 -8.26
CA ASP A 163 -13.03 -3.08 -8.83
C ASP A 163 -13.40 -2.83 -10.30
N ASP A 164 -14.08 -3.81 -10.93
CA ASP A 164 -14.49 -3.75 -12.34
C ASP A 164 -15.49 -2.62 -12.65
N SER A 165 -16.10 -2.00 -11.63
CA SER A 165 -17.03 -0.88 -11.76
C SER A 165 -16.36 0.48 -11.52
N GLY A 166 -15.22 0.51 -10.83
CA GLY A 166 -14.40 1.71 -10.68
C GLY A 166 -13.71 1.84 -9.32
N LEU A 167 -13.39 3.09 -8.99
CA LEU A 167 -12.67 3.46 -7.77
C LEU A 167 -13.65 3.91 -6.68
N TYR A 168 -13.46 3.39 -5.48
CA TYR A 168 -14.26 3.70 -4.30
C TYR A 168 -13.38 4.10 -3.12
N LEU A 169 -13.96 4.90 -2.22
CA LEU A 169 -13.39 5.25 -0.94
C LEU A 169 -14.14 4.52 0.18
N ALA A 170 -13.48 3.56 0.82
CA ALA A 170 -13.96 2.93 2.05
C ALA A 170 -13.40 3.66 3.28
N GLU A 171 -14.26 3.91 4.26
CA GLU A 171 -13.91 4.62 5.48
C GLU A 171 -14.49 3.93 6.71
N THR A 172 -13.71 3.92 7.78
CA THR A 172 -14.20 3.58 9.11
C THR A 172 -14.78 4.82 9.77
N LYS A 173 -16.02 4.71 10.26
CA LYS A 173 -16.69 5.74 11.07
C LYS A 173 -16.92 5.24 12.48
N THR A 174 -17.12 6.16 13.41
CA THR A 174 -17.45 5.86 14.80
C THR A 174 -18.89 6.27 15.09
N ASP A 175 -19.67 5.39 15.72
CA ASP A 175 -21.02 5.69 16.17
C ASP A 175 -21.02 6.57 17.45
N LYS A 176 -22.22 6.97 17.91
CA LYS A 176 -22.37 7.79 19.12
C LYS A 176 -21.94 7.07 20.41
N ASN A 177 -21.85 5.74 20.38
CA ASN A 177 -21.44 4.90 21.50
C ASN A 177 -19.93 4.62 21.49
N GLY A 178 -19.21 5.12 20.48
CA GLY A 178 -17.77 4.92 20.34
C GLY A 178 -17.38 3.61 19.63
N ASN A 179 -18.33 2.89 19.04
CA ASN A 179 -18.06 1.70 18.24
C ASN A 179 -17.69 2.10 16.81
N GLU A 180 -16.65 1.49 16.27
CA GLU A 180 -16.24 1.71 14.89
C GLU A 180 -16.95 0.74 13.94
N TYR A 181 -17.37 1.24 12.78
CA TYR A 181 -18.02 0.46 11.73
C TYR A 181 -17.49 0.89 10.35
N GLU A 182 -17.54 -0.01 9.38
CA GLU A 182 -17.24 0.32 7.99
C GLU A 182 -18.45 1.01 7.35
N ALA A 183 -18.25 2.25 6.91
CA ALA A 183 -19.28 2.99 6.20
C ALA A 183 -19.40 2.47 4.77
N THR A 184 -20.59 2.63 4.18
CA THR A 184 -20.81 2.35 2.75
C THR A 184 -19.75 3.08 1.91
N PRO A 185 -19.00 2.35 1.06
CA PRO A 185 -17.98 2.95 0.22
C PRO A 185 -18.55 4.05 -0.69
N ILE A 186 -17.78 5.13 -0.87
CA ILE A 186 -18.16 6.26 -1.71
C ILE A 186 -17.53 6.05 -3.09
N PHE A 187 -18.33 5.93 -4.13
CA PHE A 187 -17.84 5.92 -5.51
C PHE A 187 -17.09 7.22 -5.84
N LEU A 188 -15.94 7.12 -6.47
CA LEU A 188 -15.08 8.25 -6.84
C LEU A 188 -15.06 8.46 -8.35
N CYS A 189 -14.80 7.42 -9.14
CA CYS A 189 -14.87 7.45 -10.59
C CYS A 189 -14.97 6.05 -11.18
N ASN A 190 -15.35 5.93 -12.46
CA ASN A 190 -15.18 4.66 -13.19
C ASN A 190 -13.68 4.38 -13.41
N GLU A 191 -13.37 3.21 -13.97
CA GLU A 191 -12.00 2.71 -14.18
C GLU A 191 -11.04 3.76 -14.77
N ALA A 192 -10.11 4.23 -13.92
CA ALA A 192 -9.10 5.22 -14.25
C ALA A 192 -7.84 5.03 -13.39
N TYR A 193 -6.68 5.20 -14.02
CA TYR A 193 -5.38 4.88 -13.45
C TYR A 193 -4.41 6.05 -13.54
N THR A 194 -3.58 6.20 -12.51
CA THR A 194 -2.46 7.15 -12.56
C THR A 194 -1.25 6.50 -13.20
N LYS A 195 -0.71 7.12 -14.26
CA LYS A 195 0.48 6.63 -14.98
C LYS A 195 1.79 7.20 -14.45
N GLY A 196 1.73 8.31 -13.72
CA GLY A 196 2.93 8.96 -13.22
C GLY A 196 2.82 10.45 -13.05
N ILE A 197 3.99 11.06 -12.87
CA ILE A 197 4.17 12.52 -12.80
C ILE A 197 4.78 13.00 -14.12
N GLY A 198 4.13 13.97 -14.74
CA GLY A 198 4.64 14.70 -15.89
C GLY A 198 5.40 15.96 -15.49
N ILE A 199 6.40 16.30 -16.28
CA ILE A 199 7.03 17.63 -16.32
C ILE A 199 7.11 18.08 -17.77
N ASP A 200 6.72 19.32 -18.04
CA ASP A 200 6.86 19.93 -19.36
C ASP A 200 8.12 20.78 -19.50
N GLU A 201 8.30 21.40 -20.67
CA GLU A 201 9.47 22.23 -20.97
C GLU A 201 9.56 23.50 -20.12
N ASP A 202 8.42 24.00 -19.64
CA ASP A 202 8.34 25.17 -18.75
C ASP A 202 8.52 24.78 -17.27
N ASN A 203 8.80 23.50 -17.00
CA ASN A 203 8.88 22.88 -15.67
C ASN A 203 7.57 22.88 -14.89
N GLU A 204 6.42 22.98 -15.57
CA GLU A 204 5.14 22.76 -14.91
C GLU A 204 4.93 21.26 -14.66
N HIS A 205 4.40 20.96 -13.47
CA HIS A 205 4.17 19.59 -13.03
C HIS A 205 2.73 19.17 -13.25
N SER A 206 2.55 17.96 -13.79
CA SER A 206 1.25 17.35 -14.03
C SER A 206 1.15 15.94 -13.47
N THR A 207 -0.07 15.49 -13.26
CA THR A 207 -0.42 14.11 -12.94
C THR A 207 -0.95 13.47 -14.22
N ILE A 208 -0.32 12.40 -14.69
CA ILE A 208 -0.75 11.70 -15.91
C ILE A 208 -1.84 10.68 -15.53
N ILE A 209 -3.04 10.87 -16.07
CA ILE A 209 -4.18 9.99 -15.83
C ILE A 209 -4.57 9.27 -17.12
N GLU A 210 -4.90 8.00 -17.00
CA GLU A 210 -5.36 7.13 -18.07
C GLU A 210 -6.74 6.58 -17.73
N TRP A 211 -7.66 6.60 -18.68
CA TRP A 211 -9.00 6.02 -18.52
C TRP A 211 -9.60 5.60 -19.85
N VAL A 212 -10.70 4.86 -19.78
CA VAL A 212 -11.56 4.55 -20.93
C VAL A 212 -12.87 5.33 -20.77
N SER A 213 -13.22 6.08 -21.81
CA SER A 213 -14.49 6.80 -21.87
C SER A 213 -15.66 5.82 -21.93
N VAL A 214 -16.64 6.04 -21.07
CA VAL A 214 -17.84 5.19 -20.98
C VAL A 214 -18.76 5.36 -22.21
N GLY A 215 -18.68 6.50 -22.90
CA GLY A 215 -19.58 6.81 -24.03
C GLY A 215 -19.16 6.17 -25.35
N ASP A 216 -17.86 6.11 -25.63
CA ASP A 216 -17.31 5.69 -26.93
C ASP A 216 -16.20 4.64 -26.81
N ASN A 217 -15.90 4.15 -25.61
CA ASN A 217 -14.82 3.21 -25.30
C ASN A 217 -13.43 3.68 -25.76
N LYS A 218 -13.25 5.00 -25.99
CA LYS A 218 -11.96 5.55 -26.37
C LYS A 218 -11.07 5.65 -25.14
N ARG A 219 -9.83 5.18 -25.27
CA ARG A 219 -8.79 5.33 -24.25
C ARG A 219 -8.20 6.73 -24.32
N TYR A 220 -8.11 7.38 -23.17
CA TYR A 220 -7.49 8.69 -22.99
C TYR A 220 -6.28 8.56 -22.07
N ILE A 221 -5.22 9.31 -22.38
CA ILE A 221 -4.05 9.50 -21.51
C ILE A 221 -3.78 11.01 -21.55
N GLU A 222 -4.03 11.70 -20.44
CA GLU A 222 -3.98 13.16 -20.40
C GLU A 222 -3.09 13.62 -19.23
N PRO A 223 -2.23 14.64 -19.45
CA PRO A 223 -1.54 15.32 -18.38
C PRO A 223 -2.49 16.34 -17.75
N ILE A 224 -2.81 16.17 -16.47
CA ILE A 224 -3.61 17.15 -15.74
C ILE A 224 -2.68 17.99 -14.87
N SER A 225 -2.66 19.31 -15.07
CA SER A 225 -1.80 20.21 -14.30
C SER A 225 -2.07 20.10 -12.80
N ASN A 226 -1.02 19.96 -11.99
CA ASN A 226 -1.13 19.87 -10.54
C ASN A 226 -1.67 21.17 -9.93
N LYS A 227 -1.53 22.30 -10.63
CA LYS A 227 -2.08 23.60 -10.24
C LYS A 227 -3.60 23.65 -10.37
N ASP A 228 -4.15 22.88 -11.30
CA ASP A 228 -5.58 22.89 -11.65
C ASP A 228 -6.32 21.66 -11.12
N PHE A 229 -5.59 20.63 -10.71
CA PHE A 229 -6.12 19.41 -10.11
C PHE A 229 -7.01 19.74 -8.90
N GLY A 230 -8.28 19.33 -8.97
CA GLY A 230 -9.27 19.61 -7.92
C GLY A 230 -10.16 20.83 -8.15
N LYS A 231 -9.86 21.68 -9.14
CA LYS A 231 -10.74 22.80 -9.54
C LYS A 231 -11.91 22.34 -10.40
N ALA A 232 -12.96 23.17 -10.50
CA ALA A 232 -14.16 22.84 -11.27
C ALA A 232 -13.85 22.56 -12.74
N GLU A 233 -12.98 23.36 -13.34
CA GLU A 233 -12.59 23.25 -14.76
C GLU A 233 -11.90 21.92 -15.06
N CYS A 234 -11.12 21.40 -14.11
CA CYS A 234 -10.49 20.08 -14.22
C CYS A 234 -11.55 18.97 -14.26
N TRP A 235 -12.56 19.03 -13.40
CA TRP A 235 -13.62 18.02 -13.36
C TRP A 235 -14.51 18.06 -14.60
N ASP A 236 -14.85 19.26 -15.07
CA ASP A 236 -15.64 19.44 -16.29
C ASP A 236 -14.89 18.92 -17.52
N PHE A 237 -13.58 19.17 -17.60
CA PHE A 237 -12.73 18.59 -18.65
C PHE A 237 -12.78 17.06 -18.63
N LEU A 238 -12.55 16.42 -17.48
CA LEU A 238 -12.56 14.95 -17.37
C LEU A 238 -13.94 14.36 -17.75
N ARG A 239 -15.03 14.97 -17.29
CA ARG A 239 -16.40 14.54 -17.66
C ARG A 239 -16.68 14.71 -19.15
N SER A 240 -16.20 15.81 -19.76
CA SER A 240 -16.34 16.04 -21.21
C SER A 240 -15.65 14.96 -22.05
N LYS A 241 -14.66 14.27 -21.46
CA LYS A 241 -13.89 13.17 -22.04
C LYS A 241 -14.41 11.80 -21.59
N GLY A 242 -15.67 11.73 -21.15
CA GLY A 242 -16.36 10.47 -20.86
C GLY A 242 -15.97 9.80 -19.54
N LEU A 243 -15.26 10.49 -18.65
CA LEU A 243 -15.01 10.00 -17.29
C LEU A 243 -16.21 10.32 -16.38
N ILE A 244 -16.75 9.30 -15.73
CA ILE A 244 -17.87 9.40 -14.79
C ILE A 244 -17.31 9.69 -13.41
N ILE A 245 -17.56 10.90 -12.92
CA ILE A 245 -17.15 11.39 -11.61
C ILE A 245 -18.39 12.02 -10.95
N PRO A 246 -18.67 11.77 -9.65
CA PRO A 246 -19.71 12.49 -8.92
C PRO A 246 -19.59 14.01 -9.06
N PHE A 247 -20.72 14.71 -8.96
CA PHE A 247 -20.76 16.12 -9.32
C PHE A 247 -19.89 17.00 -8.42
N GLU A 248 -19.92 16.83 -7.08
CA GLU A 248 -19.12 17.66 -6.17
C GLU A 248 -18.87 16.99 -4.79
N GLY A 249 -18.10 17.70 -3.96
CA GLY A 249 -17.99 17.44 -2.53
C GLY A 249 -16.84 16.52 -2.18
N LYS A 250 -17.10 15.56 -1.28
CA LYS A 250 -16.06 14.70 -0.74
C LYS A 250 -15.41 13.84 -1.82
N ALA A 251 -16.18 13.26 -2.73
CA ALA A 251 -15.66 12.35 -3.76
C ALA A 251 -14.54 13.00 -4.59
N ASN A 252 -14.78 14.20 -5.14
CA ASN A 252 -13.78 14.91 -5.96
C ASN A 252 -12.49 15.21 -5.20
N ARG A 253 -12.60 15.66 -3.95
CA ARG A 253 -11.42 15.97 -3.13
C ARG A 253 -10.57 14.72 -2.86
N GLU A 254 -11.22 13.61 -2.53
CA GLU A 254 -10.54 12.36 -2.23
C GLU A 254 -9.98 11.71 -3.50
N LEU A 255 -10.68 11.81 -4.63
CA LEU A 255 -10.19 11.39 -5.95
C LEU A 255 -8.94 12.17 -6.36
N ALA A 256 -8.97 13.50 -6.19
CA ALA A 256 -7.82 14.35 -6.46
C ALA A 256 -6.60 13.94 -5.63
N THR A 257 -6.82 13.71 -4.34
CA THR A 257 -5.81 13.28 -3.39
C THR A 257 -5.24 11.90 -3.75
N TYR A 258 -6.11 10.94 -4.09
CA TYR A 258 -5.72 9.60 -4.49
C TYR A 258 -4.78 9.62 -5.69
N TRP A 259 -5.20 10.25 -6.78
CA TRP A 259 -4.42 10.29 -8.00
C TRP A 259 -3.06 10.97 -7.83
N GLN A 260 -2.98 12.08 -7.08
CA GLN A 260 -1.69 12.73 -6.82
C GLN A 260 -0.77 11.87 -5.94
N ILE A 261 -1.30 11.15 -4.95
CA ILE A 261 -0.51 10.23 -4.13
C ILE A 261 -0.04 9.02 -4.94
N GLU A 262 -0.90 8.46 -5.79
CA GLU A 262 -0.54 7.37 -6.69
C GLU A 262 0.51 7.80 -7.71
N ALA A 263 0.47 9.05 -8.20
CA ALA A 263 1.45 9.56 -9.15
C ALA A 263 2.88 9.49 -8.62
N ILE A 264 3.08 9.76 -7.32
CA ILE A 264 4.39 9.69 -6.65
C ILE A 264 5.01 8.29 -6.73
N LYS A 265 4.17 7.25 -6.78
CA LYS A 265 4.59 5.85 -6.81
C LYS A 265 4.87 5.35 -8.22
N ASN A 266 4.48 6.11 -9.24
CA ASN A 266 4.52 5.71 -10.64
C ASN A 266 5.67 6.39 -11.41
N ALA A 267 5.72 6.17 -12.72
CA ALA A 267 6.83 6.60 -13.55
C ALA A 267 6.91 8.12 -13.74
N ARG A 268 8.05 8.60 -14.22
CA ARG A 268 8.23 10.00 -14.63
C ARG A 268 8.03 10.13 -16.13
N TRP A 269 7.30 11.17 -16.54
CA TRP A 269 6.94 11.47 -17.92
C TRP A 269 7.48 12.84 -18.32
N ASN A 270 7.95 12.94 -19.57
CA ASN A 270 8.18 14.24 -20.21
C ASN A 270 6.93 14.59 -21.00
N VAL A 271 6.36 15.77 -20.77
CA VAL A 271 5.15 16.24 -21.45
C VAL A 271 5.56 17.28 -22.49
N THR A 272 5.07 17.14 -23.72
CA THR A 272 5.41 18.06 -24.80
C THR A 272 4.20 18.39 -25.67
N ASN A 273 4.09 19.65 -26.09
CA ASN A 273 3.11 20.11 -27.07
C ASN A 273 3.71 20.23 -28.48
N LYS A 274 4.96 19.78 -28.68
CA LYS A 274 5.69 19.88 -29.94
C LYS A 274 5.60 18.60 -30.74
N THR A 275 5.47 18.77 -32.05
CA THR A 275 5.54 17.67 -33.02
C THR A 275 7.01 17.37 -33.36
N GLY A 276 7.26 16.25 -34.05
CA GLY A 276 8.59 15.81 -34.44
C GLY A 276 9.29 15.00 -33.35
N TRP A 277 10.63 14.95 -33.41
CA TRP A 277 11.43 14.21 -32.43
C TRP A 277 11.47 14.92 -31.07
N GLN A 278 10.87 14.31 -30.05
CA GLN A 278 10.86 14.78 -28.67
C GLN A 278 11.34 13.68 -27.72
N HIS A 279 12.41 13.94 -26.98
CA HIS A 279 13.00 12.99 -26.02
C HIS A 279 13.27 11.57 -26.57
N GLY A 280 13.34 11.40 -27.90
CA GLY A 280 13.51 10.11 -28.58
C GLY A 280 12.22 9.38 -28.93
N VAL A 281 11.08 10.08 -28.96
CA VAL A 281 9.80 9.65 -29.56
C VAL A 281 9.47 10.62 -30.68
N PHE A 282 8.92 10.14 -31.81
CA PHE A 282 8.48 11.01 -32.90
C PHE A 282 6.96 11.23 -32.84
N PHE A 283 6.53 12.49 -32.74
CA PHE A 283 5.12 12.87 -32.72
C PHE A 283 4.68 13.44 -34.07
N LEU A 284 3.58 12.94 -34.61
CA LEU A 284 2.93 13.46 -35.79
C LEU A 284 2.17 14.76 -35.49
N PRO A 285 1.84 15.58 -36.52
CA PRO A 285 1.05 16.81 -36.33
C PRO A 285 -0.33 16.61 -35.70
N ASN A 286 -0.89 15.39 -35.79
CA ASN A 286 -2.16 15.03 -35.16
C ASN A 286 -1.99 14.53 -33.70
N GLY A 287 -0.77 14.51 -33.17
CA GLY A 287 -0.45 14.03 -31.82
C GLY A 287 -0.13 12.54 -31.73
N ASP A 288 -0.26 11.78 -32.82
CA ASP A 288 0.04 10.34 -32.81
C ASP A 288 1.55 10.10 -32.68
N ARG A 289 1.94 9.15 -31.83
CA ARG A 289 3.34 8.75 -31.66
C ARG A 289 3.74 7.63 -32.62
N LEU A 290 4.87 7.79 -33.29
CA LEU A 290 5.49 6.79 -34.17
C LEU A 290 6.78 6.22 -33.54
N ALA A 291 6.65 5.59 -32.36
CA ALA A 291 7.60 4.58 -31.86
C ALA A 291 7.16 4.10 -30.46
N ASP A 292 7.40 2.82 -30.16
CA ASP A 292 7.46 2.31 -28.79
C ASP A 292 8.93 2.18 -28.39
N THR A 293 9.52 3.26 -27.86
CA THR A 293 10.92 3.26 -27.39
C THR A 293 11.03 2.91 -25.89
N GLY A 294 9.93 2.51 -25.23
CA GLY A 294 9.88 2.35 -23.78
C GLY A 294 10.09 3.65 -22.99
N LYS A 295 10.12 4.79 -23.67
CA LYS A 295 10.27 6.11 -23.06
C LYS A 295 8.91 6.71 -22.72
N ASN A 296 8.79 7.22 -21.50
CA ASN A 296 7.60 7.92 -21.01
C ASN A 296 7.61 9.36 -21.51
N VAL A 297 7.11 9.55 -22.73
CA VAL A 297 6.90 10.87 -23.35
C VAL A 297 5.44 10.94 -23.77
N LEU A 298 4.78 12.02 -23.37
CA LEU A 298 3.38 12.32 -23.70
C LEU A 298 3.29 13.63 -24.47
#